data_AF-A0A6S6TV74-F1
#
_entry.id   AF-A0A6S6TV74-F1
#
_cell.length_a   1.000
_cell.length_b   1.000
_cell.length_c   1.000
_cell.angle_alpha   90.00
_cell.angle_beta   90.00
_cell.angle_gamma   90.00
#
_symmetry.space_group_name_H-M   'P 1'
#
loop_
_entity.id
_entity.type
_entity.pdbx_description
1 polymer ?
#
loop_
_entity_poly.entity_id
_entity_poly.type
_entity_poly.pdbx_seq_one_letter_code
_entity_poly.pdbx_strand_id
1 'polypeptide(L)'
;SCAGVKIELVIRGTCCLRPGIKGVSENIHVRSVMGRFLEHPRVYYFLNNGDEEMYCSSADWMPRNFFRRVEIAFPILDAEWRQRVRDEAFEVYLQDNTQAWVLQADGSYQRVKRKKGELKLSAQNVLMDSLGEYTVGRGRLLSGDDGPSSLH
;
A
#
# COMPACT_ATOMS: atom_id res chain seq x y z
N SER A 1 11.22 17.25 -1.04
CA SER A 1 12.47 16.54 -0.70
C SER A 1 13.57 17.48 -0.22
N CYS A 2 13.70 18.70 -0.78
CA CYS A 2 14.76 19.67 -0.49
C CYS A 2 14.89 20.12 0.99
N ALA A 3 13.90 19.81 1.82
CA ALA A 3 13.94 20.01 3.27
C ALA A 3 14.38 18.76 4.06
N GLY A 4 15.02 17.77 3.40
CA GLY A 4 15.50 16.53 4.03
C GLY A 4 14.44 15.43 4.21
N VAL A 5 13.19 15.67 3.85
CA VAL A 5 12.10 14.68 4.00
C VAL A 5 12.25 13.53 3.01
N LYS A 6 12.26 12.29 3.51
CA LYS A 6 12.17 11.04 2.73
C LYS A 6 10.72 10.81 2.29
N ILE A 7 10.52 10.53 1.00
CA ILE A 7 9.20 10.33 0.41
C ILE A 7 9.22 9.02 -0.40
N GLU A 8 8.34 8.09 -0.06
CA GLU A 8 8.13 6.83 -0.79
C GLU A 8 6.76 6.86 -1.46
N LEU A 9 6.71 6.58 -2.75
CA LEU A 9 5.47 6.62 -3.54
C LEU A 9 5.24 5.28 -4.24
N VAL A 10 4.12 4.63 -3.94
CA VAL A 10 3.65 3.43 -4.66
C VAL A 10 2.54 3.88 -5.62
N ILE A 11 2.89 4.11 -6.88
CA ILE A 11 1.99 4.67 -7.91
C ILE A 11 1.89 3.68 -9.07
N ARG A 12 0.72 3.07 -9.23
CA ARG A 12 0.43 2.18 -10.36
C ARG A 12 0.24 2.95 -11.68
N GLY A 13 -0.49 4.06 -11.61
CA GLY A 13 -0.93 4.83 -12.77
C GLY A 13 0.09 5.86 -13.25
N THR A 14 -0.41 6.89 -13.93
CA THR A 14 0.42 7.99 -14.44
C THR A 14 1.13 8.72 -13.30
N CYS A 15 2.44 8.94 -13.47
CA CYS A 15 3.26 9.74 -12.58
C CYS A 15 4.07 10.75 -13.41
N CYS A 16 3.83 12.04 -13.21
CA CYS A 16 4.59 13.11 -13.87
C CYS A 16 5.81 13.55 -13.05
N LEU A 17 5.94 13.06 -11.82
CA LEU A 17 7.07 13.37 -10.95
C LEU A 17 8.34 12.68 -11.48
N ARG A 18 9.45 13.41 -11.53
CA ARG A 18 10.78 12.84 -11.79
C ARG A 18 11.54 12.67 -10.48
N PRO A 19 11.72 11.45 -9.96
CA PRO A 19 12.49 11.20 -8.73
C PRO A 19 14.00 11.36 -8.97
N GLY A 20 14.79 11.58 -7.91
CA GLY A 20 16.25 11.54 -7.97
C GLY A 20 16.94 12.78 -8.57
N ILE A 21 16.22 13.88 -8.82
CA ILE A 21 16.84 15.11 -9.30
C ILE A 21 17.50 15.83 -8.13
N LYS A 22 18.81 16.04 -8.20
CA LYS A 22 19.62 16.71 -7.18
C LYS A 22 19.03 18.09 -6.82
N GLY A 23 18.87 18.35 -5.52
CA GLY A 23 18.31 19.62 -5.02
C GLY A 23 16.82 19.83 -5.29
N VAL A 24 16.11 18.84 -5.85
CA VAL A 24 14.67 18.92 -6.17
C VAL A 24 13.89 17.73 -5.60
N SER A 25 14.29 16.51 -5.97
CA SER A 25 13.56 15.26 -5.68
C SER A 25 14.47 14.10 -5.26
N GLU A 26 15.66 14.40 -4.75
CA GLU A 26 16.68 13.40 -4.39
C GLU A 26 16.26 12.41 -3.31
N ASN A 27 15.34 12.80 -2.41
CA ASN A 27 14.80 11.96 -1.35
C ASN A 27 13.44 11.34 -1.71
N ILE A 28 13.02 11.43 -2.98
CA ILE A 28 11.76 10.86 -3.46
C ILE A 28 12.03 9.60 -4.26
N HIS A 29 11.41 8.50 -3.86
CA HIS A 29 11.42 7.24 -4.57
C HIS A 29 10.03 6.91 -5.06
N VAL A 30 9.92 6.51 -6.33
CA VAL A 30 8.65 6.13 -6.94
C VAL A 30 8.78 4.71 -7.44
N ARG A 31 7.85 3.86 -7.01
CA ARG A 31 7.69 2.49 -7.49
C ARG A 31 6.28 2.21 -7.97
N SER A 32 6.15 1.26 -8.86
CA SER A 32 4.88 0.72 -9.36
C SER A 32 4.91 -0.80 -9.21
N VAL A 33 3.82 -1.39 -8.72
CA VAL A 33 3.67 -2.85 -8.63
C VAL A 33 2.58 -3.28 -9.61
N MET A 34 2.97 -4.15 -10.56
CA MET A 34 2.12 -4.57 -11.66
C MET A 34 1.90 -6.08 -11.60
N GLY A 35 0.74 -6.49 -11.10
CA GLY A 35 0.31 -7.88 -11.05
C GLY A 35 -1.12 -8.09 -11.54
N ARG A 36 -1.72 -9.20 -11.12
CA ARG A 36 -3.10 -9.61 -11.45
C ARG A 36 -4.13 -8.59 -10.97
N PHE A 37 -3.98 -8.08 -9.75
CA PHE A 37 -4.92 -7.12 -9.18
C PHE A 37 -4.58 -5.68 -9.58
N LEU A 38 -5.61 -4.86 -9.67
CA LEU A 38 -5.50 -3.42 -9.90
C LEU A 38 -5.35 -2.72 -8.55
N GLU A 39 -4.16 -2.18 -8.28
CA GLU A 39 -3.95 -1.38 -7.08
C GLU A 39 -4.79 -0.10 -7.15
N HIS A 40 -5.87 -0.08 -6.40
CA HIS A 40 -6.79 1.05 -6.25
C HIS A 40 -6.78 1.74 -4.87
N PRO A 41 -6.19 1.20 -3.77
CA PRO A 41 -6.21 1.93 -2.50
C PRO A 41 -5.40 3.23 -2.63
N ARG A 42 -5.91 4.30 -2.01
CA ARG A 42 -5.19 5.57 -1.85
C ARG A 42 -5.04 5.81 -0.37
N VAL A 43 -3.82 5.59 0.11
CA VAL A 43 -3.45 5.75 1.51
C VAL A 43 -2.32 6.78 1.59
N TYR A 44 -2.40 7.68 2.54
CA TYR A 44 -1.36 8.66 2.85
C TYR A 44 -0.85 8.39 4.27
N TYR A 45 0.46 8.41 4.44
CA TYR A 45 1.11 8.16 5.71
C TYR A 45 2.17 9.23 5.97
N PHE A 46 2.15 9.78 7.17
CA PHE A 46 3.06 10.83 7.62
C PHE A 46 3.67 10.43 8.96
N LEU A 47 5.00 10.37 9.04
CA LEU A 47 5.70 10.03 10.29
C LEU A 47 5.52 11.10 11.38
N ASN A 48 5.41 12.38 10.97
CA ASN A 48 5.11 13.52 11.84
C ASN A 48 5.88 13.51 13.19
N ASN A 49 7.21 13.45 13.11
CA ASN A 49 8.11 13.37 14.28
C ASN A 49 7.79 12.24 15.29
N GLY A 50 7.19 11.16 14.82
CA GLY A 50 6.79 10.00 15.64
C GLY A 50 5.30 9.99 16.01
N ASP A 51 4.58 11.10 15.82
CA ASP A 51 3.12 11.17 16.01
C ASP A 51 2.40 10.81 14.71
N GLU A 52 2.52 9.54 14.33
CA GLU A 52 2.15 9.04 13.01
C GLU A 52 0.68 9.34 12.64
N GLU A 53 0.48 9.97 11.49
CA GLU A 53 -0.83 10.20 10.90
C GLU A 53 -1.04 9.35 9.65
N MET A 54 -2.22 8.78 9.49
CA MET A 54 -2.59 7.99 8.32
C MET A 54 -4.00 8.31 7.86
N TYR A 55 -4.18 8.39 6.55
CA TYR A 55 -5.46 8.68 5.91
C TYR A 55 -5.74 7.71 4.78
N CYS A 56 -6.99 7.27 4.68
CA CYS A 56 -7.52 6.64 3.47
C CYS A 56 -8.32 7.68 2.67
N SER A 57 -8.22 7.65 1.35
CA SER A 57 -8.87 8.64 0.48
C SER A 57 -9.57 8.03 -0.73
N SER A 58 -10.60 8.71 -1.22
CA SER A 58 -11.21 8.44 -2.52
C SER A 58 -10.37 8.98 -3.69
N ALA A 59 -9.54 10.01 -3.45
CA ALA A 59 -8.82 10.74 -4.48
C ALA A 59 -7.38 10.25 -4.72
N ASP A 60 -6.95 10.27 -5.98
CA ASP A 60 -5.53 10.36 -6.32
C ASP A 60 -5.09 11.84 -6.45
N TRP A 61 -3.78 12.08 -6.48
CA TRP A 61 -3.20 13.43 -6.56
C TRP A 61 -3.19 13.98 -7.99
N MET A 62 -4.37 14.08 -8.60
CA MET A 62 -4.55 14.65 -9.92
C MET A 62 -5.37 15.95 -9.82
N PRO A 63 -5.05 17.00 -10.59
CA PRO A 63 -5.73 18.30 -10.50
C PRO A 63 -7.26 18.19 -10.59
N ARG A 64 -7.78 17.25 -11.38
CA ARG A 64 -9.21 17.00 -11.52
C ARG A 64 -9.89 16.61 -10.19
N ASN A 65 -9.20 15.89 -9.31
CA ASN A 65 -9.78 15.46 -8.03
C ASN A 65 -9.72 16.58 -6.99
N PHE A 66 -8.69 17.44 -7.03
CA PHE A 66 -8.57 18.56 -6.10
C PHE A 66 -9.51 19.72 -6.42
N PHE A 67 -9.76 20.01 -7.70
CA PHE A 67 -10.45 21.25 -8.10
C PHE A 67 -11.83 21.03 -8.71
N ARG A 68 -12.19 19.81 -9.11
CA ARG A 68 -13.42 19.54 -9.88
C ARG A 68 -14.29 18.45 -9.30
N ARG A 69 -13.89 17.83 -8.19
CA ARG A 69 -14.63 16.73 -7.55
C ARG A 69 -14.74 16.98 -6.07
N VAL A 70 -15.83 16.47 -5.49
CA VAL A 70 -15.95 16.31 -4.05
C VAL A 70 -15.31 14.97 -3.71
N GLU A 71 -14.28 15.00 -2.89
CA GLU A 71 -13.50 13.85 -2.50
C GLU A 71 -13.40 13.81 -0.97
N ILE A 72 -13.19 12.64 -0.40
CA ILE A 72 -13.02 12.46 1.04
C ILE A 72 -11.65 11.85 1.34
N ALA A 73 -11.04 12.34 2.41
CA ALA A 73 -9.95 11.66 3.10
C ALA A 73 -10.36 11.57 4.57
N PHE A 74 -10.20 10.40 5.17
CA PHE A 74 -10.53 10.19 6.58
C PHE A 74 -9.33 9.58 7.33
N PRO A 75 -9.09 10.00 8.57
CA PRO A 75 -7.96 9.51 9.35
C PRO A 75 -8.21 8.10 9.88
N ILE A 76 -7.14 7.33 10.03
CA ILE A 76 -7.11 6.08 10.79
C ILE A 76 -6.52 6.38 12.17
N LEU A 77 -7.42 6.60 13.14
CA LEU A 77 -7.05 7.05 14.48
C LEU A 77 -6.51 5.92 15.35
N ASP A 78 -7.07 4.73 15.22
CA ASP A 78 -6.67 3.57 16.01
C ASP A 78 -5.33 3.00 15.54
N ALA A 79 -4.43 2.73 16.49
CA ALA A 79 -3.06 2.31 16.22
C ALA A 79 -2.97 0.91 15.60
N GLU A 80 -3.84 -0.03 16.01
CA GLU A 80 -3.84 -1.39 15.46
C GLU A 80 -4.27 -1.36 13.98
N TRP A 81 -5.34 -0.63 13.68
CA TRP A 81 -5.79 -0.43 12.30
C TRP A 81 -4.76 0.30 11.45
N ARG A 82 -4.08 1.30 12.02
CA ARG A 82 -3.02 2.03 11.34
C ARG A 82 -1.85 1.13 11.00
N GLN A 83 -1.41 0.30 11.94
CA GLN A 83 -0.33 -0.66 11.73
C GLN A 83 -0.71 -1.67 10.64
N ARG A 84 -1.91 -2.24 10.71
CA ARG A 84 -2.41 -3.15 9.68
C ARG A 84 -2.40 -2.52 8.29
N VAL A 85 -2.95 -1.31 8.16
CA VAL A 85 -2.97 -0.61 6.86
C VAL A 85 -1.56 -0.24 6.41
N ARG A 86 -0.64 0.08 7.32
CA ARG A 86 0.77 0.29 7.00
C ARG A 86 1.40 -0.95 6.36
N ASP A 87 1.19 -2.10 6.97
CA ASP A 87 1.75 -3.37 6.53
C ASP A 87 1.17 -3.79 5.17
N GLU A 88 -0.16 -3.68 5.04
CA GLU A 88 -0.88 -4.11 3.85
C GLU A 88 -0.73 -3.13 2.67
N ALA A 89 -0.73 -1.82 2.90
CA ALA A 89 -0.71 -0.82 1.81
C ALA A 89 0.70 -0.34 1.43
N PHE A 90 1.67 -0.41 2.35
CA PHE A 90 3.03 0.09 2.10
C PHE A 90 4.09 -0.98 2.27
N GLU A 91 4.22 -1.61 3.44
CA GLU A 91 5.41 -2.41 3.76
C GLU A 91 5.61 -3.57 2.77
N VAL A 92 4.55 -4.35 2.55
CA VAL A 92 4.59 -5.48 1.60
C VAL A 92 4.90 -5.01 0.18
N TYR A 93 4.34 -3.86 -0.22
CA TYR A 93 4.57 -3.29 -1.54
C TYR A 93 5.97 -2.72 -1.70
N LEU A 94 6.55 -2.13 -0.65
CA LEU A 94 7.92 -1.61 -0.62
C LEU A 94 8.97 -2.74 -0.62
N GLN A 95 8.60 -3.95 -0.20
CA GLN A 95 9.49 -5.11 -0.25
C GLN A 95 9.34 -5.95 -1.53
N ASP A 96 8.34 -5.72 -2.38
CA ASP A 96 8.13 -6.52 -3.59
C ASP A 96 9.37 -6.49 -4.50
N ASN A 97 9.88 -7.67 -4.83
CA ASN A 97 11.07 -7.86 -5.67
C ASN A 97 10.79 -8.72 -6.90
N THR A 98 9.51 -8.87 -7.26
CA THR A 98 9.07 -9.71 -8.37
C THR A 98 8.26 -8.95 -9.41
N GLN A 99 7.33 -8.09 -8.99
CA GLN A 99 6.41 -7.35 -9.83
C GLN A 99 6.61 -5.83 -9.74
N ALA A 100 7.59 -5.39 -8.95
CA ALA A 100 7.90 -3.99 -8.78
C ALA A 100 8.78 -3.41 -9.89
N TRP A 101 8.51 -2.14 -10.21
CA TRP A 101 9.26 -1.30 -11.12
C TRP A 101 9.57 0.03 -10.45
N VAL A 102 10.79 0.53 -10.58
CA VAL A 102 11.23 1.80 -10.01
C VAL A 102 11.39 2.83 -11.14
N LEU A 103 10.75 3.98 -10.97
CA LEU A 103 10.88 5.11 -11.88
C LEU A 103 12.24 5.77 -11.68
N GLN A 104 12.97 5.94 -12.77
CA GLN A 104 14.28 6.57 -12.79
C GLN A 104 14.16 8.07 -13.10
N ALA A 105 15.25 8.82 -12.87
CA ALA A 105 15.30 10.27 -13.12
C ALA A 105 15.08 10.65 -14.60
N ASP A 106 15.42 9.75 -15.53
CA ASP A 106 15.20 9.91 -16.97
C ASP A 106 13.76 9.61 -17.42
N GLY A 107 12.90 9.18 -16.49
CA GLY A 107 11.51 8.80 -16.77
C GLY A 107 11.32 7.34 -17.17
N SER A 108 12.40 6.56 -17.32
CA SER A 108 12.31 5.13 -17.59
C SER A 108 11.90 4.35 -16.34
N TYR A 109 11.20 3.22 -16.53
CA TYR A 109 10.92 2.28 -15.46
C TYR A 109 11.85 1.08 -15.55
N GLN A 110 12.49 0.75 -14.43
CA GLN A 110 13.34 -0.44 -14.32
C GLN A 110 12.71 -1.45 -13.38
N ARG A 111 12.56 -2.69 -13.83
CA ARG A 111 12.06 -3.78 -12.98
C ARG A 111 13.05 -4.05 -11.87
N VAL A 112 12.56 -4.15 -10.64
CA VAL A 112 13.35 -4.55 -9.48
C VAL A 112 13.90 -5.95 -9.73
N LYS A 113 15.23 -6.07 -9.67
CA LYS A 113 15.92 -7.37 -9.75
C LYS A 113 16.18 -7.85 -8.34
N ARG A 114 15.60 -9.00 -7.99
CA ARG A 114 15.91 -9.73 -6.77
C ARG A 114 17.43 -9.99 -6.68
N LYS A 115 18.03 -9.69 -5.53
CA LYS A 115 19.46 -9.98 -5.31
C LYS A 115 19.66 -11.47 -5.07
N LYS A 116 20.88 -11.95 -5.30
CA LYS A 116 21.24 -13.36 -5.02
C LYS A 116 21.06 -13.64 -3.53
N GLY A 117 20.29 -14.66 -3.20
CA GLY A 117 20.01 -15.07 -1.81
C GLY A 117 18.78 -14.43 -1.18
N GLU A 118 18.16 -13.41 -1.80
CA GLU A 118 16.89 -12.86 -1.30
C GLU A 118 15.72 -13.80 -1.57
N LEU A 119 14.80 -13.89 -0.60
CA LEU A 119 13.53 -14.60 -0.81
C LEU A 119 12.70 -13.89 -1.87
N LYS A 120 11.90 -14.67 -2.59
CA LYS A 120 10.97 -14.15 -3.59
C LYS A 120 9.76 -13.55 -2.85
N LEU A 121 9.47 -12.27 -3.07
CA LEU A 121 8.33 -11.58 -2.47
C LEU A 121 7.47 -10.93 -3.56
N SER A 122 6.20 -11.35 -3.62
CA SER A 122 5.16 -10.78 -4.47
C SER A 122 4.06 -10.23 -3.56
N ALA A 123 3.88 -8.92 -3.55
CA ALA A 123 2.96 -8.27 -2.62
C ALA A 123 1.54 -8.80 -2.74
N GLN A 124 1.05 -8.94 -3.97
CA GLN A 124 -0.28 -9.47 -4.25
C GLN A 124 -0.46 -10.92 -3.78
N ASN A 125 0.60 -11.75 -3.84
CA ASN A 125 0.49 -13.14 -3.37
C ASN A 125 0.50 -13.18 -1.84
N VAL A 126 1.39 -12.43 -1.20
CA VAL A 126 1.44 -12.34 0.27
C VAL A 126 0.10 -11.88 0.83
N LEU A 127 -0.51 -10.85 0.25
CA LEU A 127 -1.83 -10.36 0.64
C LEU A 127 -2.94 -11.39 0.35
N MET A 128 -2.91 -12.03 -0.82
CA MET A 128 -3.91 -13.05 -1.18
C MET A 128 -3.87 -14.24 -0.23
N ASP A 129 -2.68 -14.72 0.12
CA ASP A 129 -2.49 -15.88 1.01
C ASP A 129 -2.92 -15.51 2.44
N SER A 130 -2.41 -14.40 2.99
CA SER A 130 -2.71 -13.98 4.38
C SER A 130 -4.20 -13.62 4.60
N LEU A 131 -4.82 -12.89 3.66
CA LEU A 131 -6.23 -12.50 3.78
C LEU A 131 -7.19 -13.64 3.39
N GLY A 132 -6.74 -14.53 2.50
CA GLY A 132 -7.46 -15.76 2.15
C GLY A 132 -7.56 -16.71 3.34
N GLU A 133 -6.45 -16.95 4.03
CA GLU A 133 -6.42 -17.77 5.25
C GLU A 133 -7.23 -17.15 6.40
N TYR A 134 -7.15 -15.83 6.57
CA TYR A 134 -7.93 -15.10 7.58
C TYR A 134 -9.45 -15.31 7.41
N THR A 135 -9.92 -15.38 6.16
CA THR A 135 -11.34 -15.59 5.85
C THR A 135 -11.78 -17.02 6.18
N VAL A 136 -10.93 -18.03 5.94
CA VAL A 136 -11.21 -19.44 6.29
C VAL A 136 -11.23 -19.64 7.81
N GLY A 137 -10.38 -18.94 8.56
CA GLY A 137 -10.32 -19.04 10.03
C GLY A 137 -11.55 -18.49 10.76
N ARG A 138 -12.18 -17.43 10.24
CA ARG A 138 -13.40 -16.82 10.84
C ARG A 138 -14.68 -17.57 10.49
N GLY A 139 -14.71 -18.26 9.34
CA GLY A 139 -15.87 -19.05 8.89
C GLY A 139 -16.20 -20.27 9.74
N ARG A 140 -15.31 -20.70 10.64
CA ARG A 140 -15.52 -21.88 11.51
C ARG A 140 -16.16 -21.57 12.87
N LEU A 141 -16.32 -20.28 13.21
CA LEU A 141 -16.89 -19.84 14.49
C LEU A 141 -18.37 -19.41 14.40
N LEU A 142 -18.99 -19.49 13.22
CA LEU A 142 -20.42 -19.19 13.01
C LEU A 142 -21.25 -20.43 12.63
N SER A 143 -20.71 -21.64 12.82
CA SER A 143 -21.46 -22.90 12.66
C SER A 143 -21.45 -23.70 13.96
N GLY A 144 -22.31 -23.28 14.88
CA GLY A 144 -22.64 -23.92 16.16
C GLY A 144 -23.36 -22.84 16.99
N ASP A 145 -24.63 -22.95 17.36
CA ASP A 145 -25.39 -24.10 17.81
C ASP A 145 -26.88 -23.71 17.75
N ASP A 146 -27.75 -24.65 17.38
CA ASP A 146 -29.17 -24.63 17.74
C ASP A 146 -29.61 -26.10 17.78
N GLY A 147 -29.28 -26.77 18.89
CA GLY A 147 -30.00 -27.97 19.28
C GLY A 147 -31.49 -27.66 19.50
N PRO A 148 -32.34 -28.70 19.46
CA PRO A 148 -33.34 -28.76 20.51
C PRO A 148 -33.33 -30.11 21.22
N SER A 149 -33.24 -29.99 22.54
CA SER A 149 -34.01 -30.72 23.55
C SER A 149 -35.14 -31.62 23.01
N SER A 150 -35.11 -32.91 23.34
CA SER A 150 -36.04 -33.54 24.30
C SER A 150 -36.38 -35.01 23.99
N LEU A 151 -36.61 -35.74 25.11
CA LEU A 151 -37.41 -36.96 25.30
C LEU A 151 -36.71 -38.34 25.19
N HIS A 152 -36.62 -38.93 26.38
CA HIS A 152 -36.66 -40.36 26.76
C HIS A 152 -35.70 -41.37 26.11
#